data_AF-A0A2V9H1G6-F1
#
_entry.id   AF-A0A2V9H1G6-F1
#
_cell.length_a   1.000
_cell.length_b   1.000
_cell.length_c   1.000
_cell.angle_alpha   90.00
_cell.angle_beta   90.00
_cell.angle_gamma   90.00
#
_symmetry.space_group_name_H-M   'P 1'
#
loop_
_entity.id
_entity.type
_entity.pdbx_description
1 polymer ?
#
loop_
_entity_poly.entity_id
_entity_poly.type
_entity_poly.pdbx_seq_one_letter_code
_entity_poly.pdbx_strand_id
1 'polypeptide(L)'
;MIYLEDIAGQILNANLNDTVGVDFARVSHHFDAVGGYTFSNWDASPGSGLKMAEQAQKVLGDLRSVLGPNQLIIYTFWVANNGKNVPRPAQYPTADQIRLVCQAALKSGIRYLDMYGFRIGQSGVRLEDFSGKAPGTESTYPLRFSEELSHFPK
;
A
#
# COMPACT_ATOMS: atom_id res chain seq x y z
N MET A 1 7.61 -6.79 -19.17
CA MET A 1 7.66 -7.01 -17.72
C MET A 1 6.26 -7.36 -17.27
N ILE A 2 6.05 -8.59 -16.83
CA ILE A 2 4.77 -9.05 -16.25
C ILE A 2 5.04 -9.32 -14.77
N TYR A 3 4.19 -8.79 -13.88
CA TYR A 3 4.33 -8.98 -12.44
C TYR A 3 3.11 -9.68 -11.84
N LEU A 4 3.35 -10.44 -10.77
CA LEU A 4 2.31 -11.05 -9.96
C LEU A 4 1.98 -10.10 -8.80
N GLU A 5 0.75 -9.58 -8.74
CA GLU A 5 0.31 -8.77 -7.60
C GLU A 5 -0.04 -9.69 -6.41
N ASP A 6 0.82 -9.73 -5.40
CA ASP A 6 0.53 -10.46 -4.17
C ASP A 6 -0.23 -9.57 -3.17
N ILE A 7 -1.56 -9.55 -3.29
CA ILE A 7 -2.41 -8.83 -2.35
C ILE A 7 -2.36 -9.55 -1.01
N ALA A 8 -1.70 -8.92 -0.03
CA ALA A 8 -1.70 -9.34 1.38
C ALA A 8 -0.84 -10.55 1.75
N GLY A 9 0.21 -10.86 0.99
CA GLY A 9 1.17 -11.91 1.38
C GLY A 9 0.64 -13.33 1.15
N GLN A 10 -0.20 -13.52 0.14
CA GLN A 10 -0.64 -14.84 -0.35
C GLN A 10 0.54 -15.72 -0.73
N ILE A 11 1.62 -15.15 -1.29
CA ILE A 11 2.85 -15.91 -1.57
C ILE A 11 3.42 -16.53 -0.29
N LEU A 12 3.22 -15.88 0.85
CA LEU A 12 3.70 -16.29 2.16
C LEU A 12 2.65 -17.09 2.96
N ASN A 13 1.45 -17.31 2.43
CA ASN A 13 0.34 -17.90 3.17
C ASN A 13 0.18 -19.40 2.89
N ALA A 14 0.85 -20.23 3.69
CA ALA A 14 0.79 -21.68 3.57
C ALA A 14 -0.64 -22.25 3.61
N ASN A 15 -1.50 -21.73 4.49
CA ASN A 15 -2.89 -22.20 4.60
C ASN A 15 -3.69 -21.92 3.32
N LEU A 16 -3.45 -20.78 2.68
CA LEU A 16 -4.07 -20.45 1.41
C LEU A 16 -3.54 -21.38 0.31
N ASN A 17 -2.22 -21.58 0.24
CA ASN A 17 -1.59 -22.48 -0.72
C ASN A 17 -2.22 -23.87 -0.67
N ASP A 18 -2.38 -24.41 0.55
CA ASP A 18 -2.99 -25.73 0.78
C ASP A 18 -4.47 -25.76 0.39
N THR A 19 -5.22 -24.70 0.70
CA THR A 19 -6.66 -24.62 0.42
C THR A 19 -6.97 -24.55 -1.07
N VAL A 20 -6.20 -23.76 -1.82
CA VAL A 20 -6.41 -23.59 -3.27
C VAL A 20 -5.61 -24.60 -4.11
N GLY A 21 -4.70 -25.35 -3.49
CA GLY A 21 -3.81 -26.29 -4.17
C GLY A 21 -2.77 -25.60 -5.07
N VAL A 22 -2.40 -24.36 -4.76
CA VAL A 22 -1.47 -23.53 -5.54
C VAL A 22 -0.29 -23.13 -4.68
N ASP A 23 0.92 -23.51 -5.10
CA ASP A 23 2.15 -22.97 -4.54
C ASP A 23 2.46 -21.62 -5.20
N PHE A 24 2.01 -20.52 -4.57
CA PHE A 24 2.20 -19.18 -5.11
C PHE A 24 3.69 -18.78 -5.21
N ALA A 25 4.56 -19.32 -4.34
CA ALA A 25 6.00 -19.07 -4.44
C ALA A 25 6.55 -19.70 -5.72
N ARG A 26 6.18 -20.96 -6.00
CA ARG A 26 6.54 -21.62 -7.26
C ARG A 26 5.96 -20.93 -8.48
N VAL A 27 4.69 -20.53 -8.44
CA VAL A 27 4.02 -19.78 -9.53
C VAL A 27 4.74 -18.47 -9.82
N SER A 28 5.25 -17.80 -8.77
CA SER A 28 5.94 -16.52 -8.91
C SER A 28 7.15 -16.58 -9.85
N HIS A 29 7.81 -17.74 -9.99
CA HIS A 29 8.97 -17.91 -10.87
C HIS A 29 8.66 -17.72 -12.37
N HIS A 30 7.39 -17.70 -12.75
CA HIS A 30 6.96 -17.38 -14.11
C HIS A 30 6.85 -15.87 -14.39
N PHE A 31 7.09 -15.02 -13.37
CA PHE A 31 6.95 -13.57 -13.43
C PHE A 31 8.30 -12.88 -13.24
N ASP A 32 8.48 -11.74 -13.93
CA ASP A 32 9.70 -10.92 -13.81
C ASP A 32 9.79 -10.24 -12.44
N ALA A 33 8.62 -9.95 -11.86
CA ALA A 33 8.49 -9.23 -10.61
C ALA A 33 7.31 -9.76 -9.77
N VAL A 34 7.39 -9.52 -8.47
CA VAL A 34 6.34 -9.82 -7.48
C VAL A 34 5.98 -8.56 -6.72
N GLY A 35 4.69 -8.35 -6.52
CA GLY A 35 4.17 -7.33 -5.63
C GLY A 35 4.46 -7.70 -4.18
N GLY A 36 5.04 -6.81 -3.40
CA GLY A 36 5.07 -6.92 -1.95
C GLY A 36 4.10 -5.91 -1.35
N TYR A 37 3.15 -6.38 -0.54
CA TYR A 37 2.00 -5.55 -0.18
C TYR A 37 1.83 -5.43 1.32
N THR A 38 1.66 -4.21 1.82
CA THR A 38 1.29 -3.95 3.21
C THR A 38 0.02 -3.11 3.31
N PHE A 39 -0.96 -3.62 4.05
CA PHE A 39 -2.05 -2.79 4.55
C PHE A 39 -1.58 -1.90 5.68
N SER A 40 -2.07 -0.67 5.66
CA SER A 40 -1.68 0.35 6.63
C SER A 40 -2.67 0.49 7.77
N ASN A 41 -2.12 0.73 8.96
CA ASN A 41 -2.82 1.11 10.17
C ASN A 41 -2.21 2.41 10.71
N TRP A 42 -2.38 3.48 9.94
CA TRP A 42 -2.04 4.84 10.31
C TRP A 42 -2.82 5.27 11.54
N ASP A 43 -2.13 5.86 12.51
CA ASP A 43 -2.77 6.49 13.66
C ASP A 43 -2.08 7.83 13.96
N ALA A 44 -2.65 8.59 14.88
CA ALA A 44 -2.11 9.90 15.27
C ALA A 44 -0.85 9.79 16.17
N SER A 45 -0.38 8.58 16.48
CA SER A 45 0.78 8.41 17.34
C SER A 45 2.08 8.75 16.58
N PRO A 46 3.08 9.33 17.26
CA PRO A 46 4.39 9.62 16.65
C PRO A 46 5.08 8.37 16.09
N GLY A 47 4.77 7.18 16.62
CA GLY A 47 5.36 5.90 16.20
C GLY A 47 4.68 5.22 15.00
N SER A 48 3.57 5.75 14.48
CA SER A 48 2.81 5.10 13.41
C SER A 48 3.67 4.85 12.15
N GLY A 49 4.45 5.85 11.73
CA GLY A 49 5.34 5.73 10.57
C GLY A 49 6.47 4.71 10.77
N LEU A 50 7.01 4.61 11.99
CA LEU A 50 8.05 3.63 12.33
C LEU A 50 7.50 2.20 12.29
N LYS A 51 6.31 1.97 12.87
CA LYS A 51 5.64 0.66 12.81
C LYS A 51 5.40 0.21 11.37
N MET A 52 4.95 1.13 10.51
CA MET A 52 4.75 0.83 9.09
C MET A 52 6.08 0.57 8.36
N ALA A 53 7.14 1.30 8.70
CA ALA A 53 8.48 1.07 8.18
C ALA A 53 9.04 -0.31 8.57
N GLU A 54 8.88 -0.71 9.83
CA GLU A 54 9.26 -2.04 10.34
C GLU A 54 8.47 -3.15 9.62
N GLN A 55 7.17 -2.96 9.45
CA GLN A 55 6.32 -3.90 8.71
C GLN A 55 6.77 -4.03 7.25
N ALA A 56 7.11 -2.93 6.60
CA ALA A 56 7.67 -2.94 5.25
C ALA A 56 8.94 -3.80 5.18
N GLN A 57 9.89 -3.57 6.09
CA GLN A 57 11.14 -4.34 6.12
C GLN A 57 10.89 -5.83 6.35
N LYS A 58 9.96 -6.16 7.25
CA LYS A 58 9.59 -7.56 7.51
C LYS A 58 9.04 -8.23 6.27
N VAL A 59 8.02 -7.64 5.63
CA VAL A 59 7.39 -8.23 4.43
C VAL A 59 8.40 -8.39 3.30
N LEU A 60 9.28 -7.40 3.10
CA LEU A 60 10.32 -7.47 2.09
C LEU A 60 11.38 -8.54 2.38
N GLY A 61 11.73 -8.72 3.66
CA GLY A 61 12.62 -9.80 4.10
C GLY A 61 11.99 -11.17 3.85
N ASP A 62 10.72 -11.34 4.24
CA ASP A 62 9.98 -12.59 4.07
C ASP A 62 9.84 -12.94 2.58
N LEU A 63 9.47 -11.98 1.72
CA LEU A 63 9.38 -12.20 0.27
C LEU A 63 10.73 -12.61 -0.32
N ARG A 64 11.81 -11.93 0.05
CA ARG A 64 13.15 -12.31 -0.44
C ARG A 64 13.56 -13.72 -0.06
N SER A 65 13.06 -14.25 1.05
CA SER A 65 13.37 -15.61 1.48
C SER A 65 12.74 -16.70 0.59
N VAL A 66 11.70 -16.36 -0.17
CA VAL A 66 10.94 -17.30 -1.01
C VAL A 66 11.06 -17.04 -2.51
N LEU A 67 11.48 -15.84 -2.91
CA LEU A 67 11.65 -15.47 -4.32
C LEU A 67 13.01 -15.91 -4.88
N GLY A 68 13.08 -16.07 -6.20
CA GLY A 68 14.34 -16.34 -6.88
C GLY A 68 15.35 -15.19 -6.73
N PRO A 69 16.67 -15.45 -6.80
CA PRO A 69 17.71 -14.47 -6.47
C PRO A 69 17.71 -13.21 -7.35
N ASN A 70 17.13 -13.27 -8.55
CA ASN A 70 17.06 -12.15 -9.50
C ASN A 70 15.64 -11.61 -9.71
N GLN A 71 14.67 -12.13 -8.96
CA GLN A 71 13.27 -11.74 -9.13
C GLN A 71 13.05 -10.36 -8.51
N LEU A 72 12.42 -9.47 -9.28
CA LEU A 72 12.21 -8.08 -8.84
C LEU A 72 11.05 -8.01 -7.84
N ILE A 73 11.10 -7.02 -6.95
CA ILE A 73 9.99 -6.73 -6.04
C ILE A 73 9.48 -5.31 -6.34
N ILE A 74 8.17 -5.21 -6.58
CA ILE A 74 7.43 -3.94 -6.59
C ILE A 74 6.76 -3.83 -5.23
N TYR A 75 7.15 -2.86 -4.42
CA TYR A 75 6.59 -2.72 -3.08
C TYR A 75 5.45 -1.70 -3.08
N THR A 76 4.25 -2.15 -2.70
CA THR A 76 3.05 -1.34 -2.56
C THR A 76 2.65 -1.21 -1.10
N PHE A 77 2.38 0.02 -0.65
CA PHE A 77 1.79 0.27 0.67
C PHE A 77 0.58 1.20 0.56
N TRP A 78 -0.36 1.06 1.50
CA TRP A 78 -1.56 1.88 1.49
C TRP A 78 -1.29 3.28 2.05
N VAL A 79 -1.68 4.31 1.32
CA VAL A 79 -1.67 5.70 1.82
C VAL A 79 -3.00 6.11 2.47
N ALA A 80 -3.79 5.13 2.89
CA ALA A 80 -4.99 5.30 3.70
C ALA A 80 -5.27 4.02 4.52
N ASN A 81 -5.90 4.14 5.69
CA ASN A 81 -6.34 2.95 6.42
C ASN A 81 -7.44 2.20 5.66
N ASN A 82 -7.37 0.87 5.68
CA ASN A 82 -8.40 0.03 5.09
C ASN A 82 -9.71 0.16 5.91
N GLY A 83 -10.66 0.93 5.37
CA GLY A 83 -11.92 1.29 6.04
C GLY A 83 -13.03 0.23 5.94
N LYS A 84 -12.74 -1.00 5.50
CA LYS A 84 -13.75 -2.03 5.15
C LYS A 84 -14.79 -2.33 6.25
N ASN A 85 -14.53 -2.00 7.52
CA ASN A 85 -15.36 -2.43 8.64
C ASN A 85 -15.88 -1.30 9.57
N VAL A 86 -15.68 -0.01 9.27
CA VAL A 86 -16.12 1.06 10.20
C VAL A 86 -16.46 2.39 9.50
N PRO A 87 -17.60 3.03 9.78
CA PRO A 87 -17.95 4.37 9.28
C PRO A 87 -17.18 5.46 10.03
N ARG A 88 -15.84 5.38 10.01
CA ARG A 88 -14.95 6.42 10.55
C ARG A 88 -14.25 7.14 9.40
N PRO A 89 -13.89 8.43 9.56
CA PRO A 89 -13.06 9.15 8.60
C PRO A 89 -11.80 8.35 8.25
N ALA A 90 -11.35 8.43 7.00
CA ALA A 90 -10.08 7.80 6.64
C ALA A 90 -8.96 8.52 7.37
N GLN A 91 -8.05 7.72 7.93
CA GLN A 91 -6.79 8.23 8.43
C GLN A 91 -5.76 8.08 7.32
N TYR A 92 -5.08 9.18 7.06
CA TYR A 92 -4.06 9.32 6.04
C TYR A 92 -2.72 9.58 6.73
N PRO A 93 -1.61 9.07 6.19
CA PRO A 93 -0.30 9.35 6.72
C PRO A 93 0.11 10.79 6.47
N THR A 94 1.02 11.30 7.30
CA THR A 94 1.77 12.52 7.00
C THR A 94 2.86 12.25 5.96
N ALA A 95 3.40 13.31 5.35
CA ALA A 95 4.54 13.20 4.43
C ALA A 95 5.76 12.53 5.11
N ASP A 96 6.00 12.81 6.39
CA ASP A 96 7.08 12.18 7.14
C ASP A 96 6.85 10.68 7.36
N GLN A 97 5.62 10.27 7.63
CA GLN A 97 5.28 8.84 7.77
C GLN A 97 5.48 8.09 6.43
N ILE A 98 5.07 8.70 5.31
CA ILE A 98 5.35 8.17 3.96
C ILE A 98 6.87 8.07 3.73
N ARG A 99 7.62 9.13 4.05
CA ARG A 99 9.07 9.18 3.91
C ARG A 99 9.75 8.03 4.65
N LEU A 100 9.33 7.73 5.88
CA LEU A 100 9.89 6.64 6.68
C LEU A 100 9.69 5.27 6.01
N VAL A 101 8.49 5.00 5.48
CA VAL A 101 8.20 3.74 4.76
C VAL A 101 9.03 3.63 3.49
N CYS A 102 9.08 4.69 2.68
CA CYS A 102 9.89 4.70 1.46
C CYS A 102 11.38 4.49 1.77
N GLN A 103 11.91 5.15 2.80
CA GLN A 103 13.30 4.96 3.23
C GLN A 103 13.58 3.52 3.67
N ALA A 104 12.65 2.92 4.41
CA ALA A 104 12.78 1.54 4.84
C ALA A 104 12.81 0.55 3.66
N ALA A 105 11.90 0.72 2.69
CA ALA A 105 11.87 -0.09 1.48
C ALA A 105 13.15 0.08 0.63
N LEU A 106 13.63 1.32 0.45
CA LEU A 106 14.88 1.60 -0.28
C LEU A 106 16.10 1.00 0.41
N LYS A 107 16.18 1.06 1.75
CA LYS A 107 17.22 0.40 2.55
C LYS A 107 17.16 -1.12 2.42
N SER A 108 15.96 -1.68 2.30
CA SER A 108 15.74 -3.07 1.92
C SER A 108 16.02 -3.34 0.45
N GLY A 109 16.66 -2.43 -0.30
CA GLY A 109 17.10 -2.65 -1.69
C GLY A 109 15.98 -2.62 -2.73
N ILE A 110 14.79 -2.13 -2.39
CA ILE A 110 13.71 -1.95 -3.35
C ILE A 110 14.04 -0.80 -4.31
N ARG A 111 13.57 -0.93 -5.55
CA ARG A 111 13.72 0.08 -6.62
C ARG A 111 12.40 0.50 -7.24
N TYR A 112 11.37 -0.33 -7.10
CA TYR A 112 10.03 -0.06 -7.60
C TYR A 112 9.09 0.09 -6.41
N LEU A 113 8.59 1.31 -6.22
CA LEU A 113 7.66 1.67 -5.16
C LEU A 113 6.33 2.06 -5.81
N ASP A 114 5.26 1.58 -5.20
CA ASP A 114 3.90 1.93 -5.56
C ASP A 114 3.14 2.33 -4.29
N MET A 115 2.19 3.24 -4.44
CA MET A 115 1.39 3.77 -3.33
C MET A 115 -0.07 3.57 -3.68
N TYR A 116 -0.75 2.73 -2.90
CA TYR A 116 -2.16 2.48 -3.11
C TYR A 116 -3.00 3.41 -2.25
N GLY A 117 -3.71 4.32 -2.91
CA GLY A 117 -4.68 5.20 -2.25
C GLY A 117 -6.09 4.86 -2.71
N PHE A 118 -6.92 4.36 -1.81
CA PHE A 118 -8.36 4.28 -2.06
C PHE A 118 -9.13 4.86 -0.88
N ARG A 119 -9.73 6.05 -1.08
CA ARG A 119 -11.04 6.43 -0.53
C ARG A 119 -11.59 7.70 -1.18
N ILE A 120 -12.41 7.54 -2.22
CA ILE A 120 -13.30 8.60 -2.70
C ILE A 120 -14.72 8.18 -2.30
N GLY A 121 -15.28 8.83 -1.28
CA GLY A 121 -16.64 8.61 -0.81
C GLY A 121 -16.77 7.94 0.57
N GLN A 122 -17.93 8.15 1.18
CA GLN A 122 -18.35 7.47 2.40
C GLN A 122 -18.66 6.00 2.08
N SER A 123 -18.12 5.06 2.86
CA SER A 123 -18.44 3.64 2.77
C SER A 123 -19.65 3.35 3.66
N GLY A 124 -20.66 2.64 3.14
CA GLY A 124 -21.89 2.34 3.89
C GLY A 124 -22.94 3.46 3.86
N VAL A 125 -22.90 4.33 2.84
CA VAL A 125 -23.97 5.30 2.54
C VAL A 125 -25.24 4.51 2.25
N ARG A 126 -26.34 4.82 2.96
CA ARG A 126 -27.64 4.23 2.63
C ARG A 126 -28.08 4.75 1.28
N LEU A 127 -28.85 3.95 0.54
CA LEU A 127 -29.29 4.32 -0.81
C LEU A 127 -30.02 5.68 -0.84
N GLU A 128 -30.74 6.01 0.24
CA GLU A 128 -31.42 7.29 0.47
C GLU A 128 -30.50 8.51 0.56
N ASP A 129 -29.24 8.32 0.97
CA ASP A 129 -28.25 9.40 1.16
C ASP A 129 -27.32 9.57 -0.06
N PHE A 130 -27.45 8.71 -1.07
CA PHE A 130 -26.52 8.62 -2.19
C PHE A 130 -26.54 9.86 -3.09
N SER A 131 -27.73 10.47 -3.30
CA SER A 131 -27.89 11.66 -4.14
C SER A 131 -27.20 12.90 -3.56
N GLY A 132 -27.00 12.97 -2.25
CA GLY A 132 -26.31 14.09 -1.58
C GLY A 132 -24.78 13.94 -1.53
N LYS A 133 -24.26 12.75 -1.83
CA LYS A 133 -22.83 12.37 -1.68
C LYS A 133 -22.14 12.06 -3.00
N ALA A 134 -22.76 12.42 -4.12
CA ALA A 134 -22.19 12.22 -5.46
C ALA A 134 -20.84 12.95 -5.62
N PRO A 135 -19.88 12.38 -6.36
CA PRO A 135 -18.60 13.07 -6.64
C PRO A 135 -18.85 14.46 -7.24
N GLY A 136 -18.29 15.51 -6.59
CA GLY A 136 -18.44 16.91 -7.00
C GLY A 136 -19.38 17.75 -6.13
N THR A 137 -20.06 17.18 -5.13
CA THR A 137 -20.95 17.93 -4.22
C THR A 137 -20.35 18.26 -2.85
N GLU A 138 -19.19 17.68 -2.49
CA GLU A 138 -18.46 17.99 -1.26
C GLU A 138 -17.22 18.84 -1.53
N SER A 139 -16.78 19.58 -0.49
CA SER A 139 -15.57 20.41 -0.51
C SER A 139 -14.39 19.63 -1.10
N THR A 140 -13.94 20.07 -2.27
CA THR A 140 -12.75 19.57 -2.96
C THR A 140 -11.58 19.50 -2.00
N TYR A 141 -10.87 18.37 -1.98
CA TYR A 141 -9.57 18.28 -1.32
C TYR A 141 -8.73 19.48 -1.78
N PRO A 142 -8.27 20.35 -0.88
CA PRO A 142 -7.33 21.38 -1.27
C PRO A 142 -6.03 20.65 -1.57
N LEU A 143 -5.80 20.33 -2.85
CA LEU A 143 -4.45 20.16 -3.35
C LEU A 143 -3.78 21.53 -3.16
N ARG A 144 -3.27 21.77 -1.96
CA ARG A 144 -2.37 22.89 -1.72
C ARG A 144 -1.10 22.52 -2.47
N PHE A 145 -0.97 23.03 -3.68
CA PHE A 145 0.36 23.30 -4.21
C PHE A 145 0.99 24.27 -3.21
N SER A 146 1.93 23.81 -2.38
CA SER A 146 2.82 24.77 -1.72
C SER A 146 3.56 25.49 -2.85
N GLU A 147 3.65 26.81 -2.78
CA GLU A 147 4.36 27.64 -3.77
C GLU A 147 5.87 27.29 -3.90
N GLU A 148 6.36 26.36 -3.07
CA GLU A 148 7.73 25.85 -3.05
C GLU A 148 8.11 24.98 -4.25
N LEU A 149 7.17 24.52 -5.08
CA LEU A 149 7.50 23.74 -6.29
C LEU A 149 7.89 24.60 -7.51
N SER A 150 7.94 25.92 -7.38
CA SER A 150 8.38 26.84 -8.44
C SER A 150 9.89 26.79 -8.74
N HIS A 151 10.67 26.00 -7.98
CA HIS A 151 12.14 26.00 -8.05
C HIS A 151 12.75 24.76 -8.72
N PHE A 152 11.97 23.95 -9.43
CA PHE A 152 12.54 22.92 -10.29
C PHE A 152 12.90 23.52 -11.67
N PRO A 153 14.18 23.45 -12.09
CA PRO A 153 14.57 23.90 -13.42
C PRO A 153 13.94 23.02 -14.50
N LYS A 154 13.51 23.67 -15.59
CA LYS A 154 12.96 23.03 -16.80
C LYS A 154 13.99 22.16 -17.50
#